data_AF-A0A4V4HH29-F1
#
_entry.id   AF-A0A4V4HH29-F1
#
_cell.length_a   1.000
_cell.length_b   1.000
_cell.length_c   1.000
_cell.angle_alpha   90.00
_cell.angle_beta   90.00
_cell.angle_gamma   90.00
#
_symmetry.space_group_name_H-M   'P 1'
#
loop_
_entity.id
_entity.type
_entity.pdbx_description
1 polymer ?
#
loop_
_entity_poly.entity_id
_entity_poly.type
_entity_poly.pdbx_seq_one_letter_code
_entity_poly.pdbx_strand_id
1 'polypeptide(L)'
;LAAELANPDVELKIETDSKYVIQILTTKKNQMEDNGYIGVSNGTLIKSTIASLRSRKGKTLFKWVKGQERNKKATEMAGKALDRNKASPIHLSVPPTLLATGAKLSTMTQAHQEKAPKPMTAMKQRTNRNILNIKDTTQQQFDYIPTEEKIWKSIRHKDIERKTRYFLWMAIHDAYMTGTHWLRPNFKPELQERAYCSHCDEFEDLNHILTKCDTPGQKTVWDMAQKLWERKE
;
A
#
# COMPACT_ATOMS: atom_id res chain seq x y z
N LEU A 1 26.37 8.31 11.08
CA LEU A 1 27.12 7.20 10.43
C LEU A 1 28.63 7.49 10.47
N ALA A 2 29.51 6.48 10.40
CA ALA A 2 30.96 6.71 10.39
C ALA A 2 31.41 7.64 9.25
N ALA A 3 30.76 7.52 8.09
CA ALA A 3 30.99 8.37 6.91
C ALA A 3 30.66 9.86 7.16
N GLU A 4 29.75 10.16 8.09
CA GLU A 4 29.31 11.51 8.44
C GLU A 4 30.14 12.14 9.56
N LEU A 5 30.70 11.31 10.46
CA LEU A 5 31.49 11.77 11.60
C LEU A 5 32.96 12.00 11.24
N ALA A 6 33.50 11.24 10.30
CA ALA A 6 34.89 11.39 9.86
C ALA A 6 35.05 12.59 8.92
N ASN A 7 36.16 13.32 9.02
CA ASN A 7 36.47 14.46 8.15
C ASN A 7 36.27 14.06 6.66
N PRO A 8 35.46 14.82 5.88
CA PRO A 8 35.07 14.44 4.52
C PRO A 8 36.20 14.55 3.49
N ASP A 9 37.26 15.31 3.78
CA ASP A 9 38.35 15.57 2.85
C ASP A 9 39.49 14.53 2.94
N VAL A 10 39.49 13.68 3.97
CA VAL A 10 40.52 12.65 4.19
C VAL A 10 40.03 11.26 3.81
N GLU A 11 40.98 10.37 3.50
CA GLU A 11 40.69 8.96 3.27
C GLU A 11 40.11 8.30 4.54
N LEU A 12 39.01 7.57 4.38
CA LEU A 12 38.35 6.83 5.45
C LEU A 12 38.45 5.32 5.18
N LYS A 13 39.05 4.58 6.12
CA LYS A 13 39.08 3.11 6.09
C LYS A 13 38.06 2.57 7.09
N ILE A 14 37.06 1.83 6.59
CA ILE A 14 36.03 1.19 7.40
C ILE A 14 36.31 -0.31 7.43
N GLU A 15 36.64 -0.83 8.61
CA GLU A 15 36.76 -2.26 8.85
C GLU A 15 35.41 -2.80 9.38
N THR A 16 34.88 -3.87 8.79
CA THR A 16 33.64 -4.52 9.25
C THR A 16 33.69 -6.02 9.01
N ASP A 17 33.05 -6.79 9.88
CA ASP A 17 32.85 -8.24 9.72
C ASP A 17 31.64 -8.58 8.84
N SER A 18 30.79 -7.59 8.52
CA SER A 18 29.61 -7.79 7.69
C SER A 18 29.96 -7.78 6.21
N LYS A 19 30.14 -8.98 5.63
CA LYS A 19 30.24 -9.15 4.17
C LYS A 19 29.03 -8.59 3.44
N TYR A 20 27.85 -8.70 4.05
CA TYR A 20 26.59 -8.18 3.51
C TYR A 20 26.64 -6.67 3.29
N VAL A 21 27.06 -5.90 4.30
CA VAL A 21 27.18 -4.43 4.20
C VAL A 21 28.19 -4.04 3.13
N ILE A 22 29.35 -4.70 3.09
CA ILE A 22 30.37 -4.43 2.07
C ILE A 22 29.80 -4.65 0.67
N GLN A 23 29.16 -5.79 0.41
CA GLN A 23 28.57 -6.09 -0.91
C GLN A 23 27.51 -5.08 -1.32
N ILE A 24 26.65 -4.67 -0.39
CA ILE A 24 25.58 -3.69 -0.65
C ILE A 24 26.13 -2.32 -1.02
N LEU A 25 27.11 -1.83 -0.26
CA LEU A 25 27.65 -0.48 -0.42
C LEU A 25 28.70 -0.37 -1.54
N THR A 26 29.20 -1.50 -2.05
CA THR A 26 30.21 -1.52 -3.11
C THR A 26 29.67 -2.07 -4.43
N THR A 27 29.40 -3.37 -4.51
CA THR A 27 29.11 -4.07 -5.76
C THR A 27 27.64 -3.99 -6.18
N LYS A 28 26.71 -4.09 -5.23
CA LYS A 28 25.26 -4.13 -5.52
C LYS A 28 24.59 -2.75 -5.53
N LYS A 29 25.32 -1.68 -5.20
CA LYS A 29 24.76 -0.33 -5.04
C LYS A 29 24.02 0.16 -6.30
N ASN A 30 24.62 -0.04 -7.48
CA ASN A 30 24.05 0.44 -8.75
C ASN A 30 22.74 -0.30 -9.07
N GLN A 31 22.72 -1.63 -8.88
CA GLN A 31 21.52 -2.44 -9.08
C GLN A 31 20.36 -1.99 -8.16
N MET A 32 20.65 -1.66 -6.90
CA MET A 32 19.62 -1.18 -5.96
C MET A 32 19.07 0.20 -6.36
N GLU A 33 19.93 1.07 -6.88
CA GLU A 33 19.53 2.39 -7.40
C GLU A 33 18.69 2.26 -8.66
N ASP A 34 19.11 1.42 -9.61
CA ASP A 34 18.35 1.14 -10.82
C ASP A 34 16.97 0.56 -10.51
N ASN A 35 16.88 -0.28 -9.48
CA ASN A 35 15.62 -0.87 -9.01
C ASN A 35 14.79 0.09 -8.11
N GLY A 36 15.30 1.29 -7.83
CA GLY A 36 14.64 2.28 -6.98
C GLY A 36 14.42 1.82 -5.53
N TYR A 37 15.21 0.85 -5.06
CA TYR A 37 15.07 0.22 -3.74
C TYR A 37 13.71 -0.45 -3.47
N ILE A 38 12.92 -0.74 -4.51
CA ILE A 38 11.62 -1.39 -4.38
C ILE A 38 11.80 -2.81 -3.81
N GLY A 39 11.10 -3.10 -2.72
CA GLY A 39 11.16 -4.40 -2.04
C GLY A 39 12.49 -4.70 -1.34
N VAL A 40 13.38 -3.72 -1.20
CA VAL A 40 14.67 -3.89 -0.52
C VAL A 40 14.51 -3.61 0.98
N SER A 41 14.77 -4.63 1.81
CA SER A 41 14.83 -4.47 3.27
C SER A 41 15.84 -3.38 3.64
N ASN A 42 15.45 -2.47 4.54
CA ASN A 42 16.26 -1.32 4.95
C ASN A 42 16.67 -0.37 3.80
N GLY A 43 15.89 -0.34 2.70
CA GLY A 43 16.19 0.47 1.51
C GLY A 43 16.49 1.94 1.83
N THR A 44 15.71 2.57 2.72
CA THR A 44 15.94 3.96 3.15
C THR A 44 17.29 4.18 3.84
N LEU A 45 17.69 3.25 4.72
CA LEU A 45 18.99 3.30 5.42
C LEU A 45 20.15 3.13 4.44
N ILE A 46 20.03 2.17 3.53
CA ILE A 46 21.04 1.90 2.50
C ILE A 46 21.19 3.12 1.58
N LYS A 47 20.07 3.67 1.12
CA LYS A 47 20.03 4.86 0.26
C LYS A 47 20.70 6.07 0.93
N SER A 48 20.36 6.34 2.20
CA SER A 48 21.01 7.41 2.98
C SER A 48 22.50 7.16 3.13
N THR A 49 22.91 5.93 3.44
CA THR A 49 24.32 5.57 3.63
C THR A 49 25.13 5.76 2.35
N ILE A 50 24.61 5.31 1.20
CA ILE A 50 25.27 5.50 -0.10
C ILE A 50 25.45 6.99 -0.40
N ALA A 51 24.44 7.80 -0.12
CA ALA A 51 24.51 9.23 -0.36
C ALA A 51 25.48 9.95 0.61
N SER A 52 25.55 9.54 1.89
CA SER A 52 26.57 10.02 2.84
C SER A 52 27.99 9.57 2.47
N LEU A 53 28.17 8.45 1.76
CA LEU A 53 29.46 8.05 1.21
C LEU A 53 29.85 8.91 -0.01
N ARG A 54 28.87 9.27 -0.86
CA ARG A 54 29.09 10.13 -2.03
C ARG A 54 29.40 11.58 -1.69
N SER A 55 28.94 12.08 -0.54
CA SER A 55 29.22 13.46 -0.13
C SER A 55 30.69 13.68 0.29
N ARG A 56 31.45 12.61 0.50
CA ARG A 56 32.87 12.68 0.88
C ARG A 56 33.74 12.97 -0.35
N LYS A 57 34.73 13.87 -0.19
CA LYS A 57 35.76 14.11 -1.23
C LYS A 57 36.88 13.07 -1.15
N GLY A 58 37.24 12.68 0.08
CA GLY A 58 38.23 11.64 0.33
C GLY A 58 37.69 10.24 0.02
N LYS A 59 38.58 9.34 -0.43
CA LYS A 59 38.21 7.94 -0.74
C LYS A 59 37.70 7.24 0.52
N THR A 60 36.68 6.39 0.35
CA THR A 60 36.22 5.48 1.41
C THR A 60 36.54 4.05 1.01
N LEU A 61 37.32 3.36 1.83
CA LEU A 61 37.77 2.00 1.59
C LEU A 61 37.14 1.06 2.63
N PHE A 62 36.51 -0.01 2.15
CA PHE A 62 35.97 -1.06 3.00
C PHE A 62 36.93 -2.23 3.07
N LYS A 63 37.18 -2.73 4.28
CA LYS A 63 37.96 -3.94 4.51
C LYS A 63 37.16 -4.93 5.34
N TRP A 64 37.00 -6.13 4.79
CA TRP A 64 36.41 -7.22 5.56
C TRP A 64 37.42 -7.72 6.60
N VAL A 65 36.98 -7.82 7.86
CA VAL A 65 37.77 -8.39 8.94
C VAL A 65 37.01 -9.53 9.59
N LYS A 66 37.71 -10.62 9.96
CA LYS A 66 37.08 -11.71 10.69
C LYS A 66 36.81 -11.25 12.13
N GLY A 67 35.55 -11.29 12.56
CA GLY A 67 35.10 -10.82 13.87
C GLY A 67 35.62 -11.72 15.00
N GLN A 68 36.77 -11.36 15.57
CA GLN A 68 37.27 -11.93 16.82
C GLN A 68 37.92 -10.82 17.67
N GLU A 69 39.13 -10.37 17.33
CA GLU A 69 39.83 -9.35 18.13
C GLU A 69 39.76 -7.94 17.54
N ARG A 70 39.89 -7.80 16.22
CA ARG A 70 40.02 -6.48 15.56
C ARG A 70 38.74 -5.63 15.61
N ASN A 71 37.57 -6.27 15.66
CA ASN A 71 36.25 -5.61 15.73
C ASN A 71 35.59 -5.69 17.12
N LYS A 72 36.28 -6.30 18.10
CA LYS A 72 35.69 -6.68 19.39
C LYS A 72 35.04 -5.51 20.13
N LYS A 73 35.75 -4.39 20.21
CA LYS A 73 35.26 -3.16 20.86
C LYS A 73 34.01 -2.59 20.18
N ALA A 74 33.91 -2.69 18.85
CA ALA A 74 32.72 -2.23 18.14
C ALA A 74 31.53 -3.17 18.37
N THR A 75 31.77 -4.49 18.40
CA THR A 75 30.75 -5.49 18.76
C THR A 75 30.25 -5.30 20.19
N GLU A 76 31.16 -5.07 21.15
CA GLU A 76 30.81 -4.77 22.54
C GLU A 76 29.99 -3.48 22.65
N MET A 77 30.37 -2.43 21.92
CA MET A 77 29.63 -1.16 21.90
C MET A 77 28.24 -1.33 21.28
N ALA A 78 28.11 -2.14 20.22
CA ALA A 78 26.82 -2.47 19.61
C ALA A 78 25.94 -3.27 20.58
N GLY A 79 26.52 -4.22 21.32
CA GLY A 79 25.81 -4.96 22.38
C GLY A 79 25.28 -4.04 23.47
N LYS A 80 26.13 -3.16 24.03
CA LYS A 80 25.73 -2.15 25.03
C LYS A 80 24.67 -1.17 24.52
N ALA A 81 24.56 -0.99 23.19
CA ALA A 81 23.53 -0.13 22.60
C ALA A 81 22.14 -0.80 22.61
N LEU A 82 22.05 -2.13 22.69
CA LEU A 82 20.79 -2.87 22.81
C LEU A 82 20.13 -2.65 24.18
N ASP A 83 20.93 -2.47 25.22
CA ASP A 83 20.46 -2.26 26.60
C ASP A 83 19.97 -0.82 26.86
N ARG A 84 20.08 0.08 25.87
CA ARG A 84 19.62 1.47 25.99
C ARG A 84 18.11 1.56 25.74
N ASN A 85 17.38 2.15 26.69
CA ASN A 85 15.93 2.41 26.55
C ASN A 85 15.55 3.36 25.39
N LYS A 86 16.51 4.05 24.77
CA LYS A 86 16.25 4.99 23.68
C LYS A 86 17.19 4.73 22.50
N ALA A 87 16.60 4.50 21.33
CA ALA A 87 17.34 4.39 20.08
C ALA A 87 18.08 5.69 19.77
N SER A 88 19.30 5.57 19.24
CA SER A 88 20.03 6.74 18.75
C SER A 88 19.39 7.27 17.47
N PRO A 89 19.19 8.59 17.33
CA PRO A 89 18.63 9.16 16.11
C PRO A 89 19.56 8.89 14.93
N ILE A 90 19.01 8.28 13.87
CA ILE A 90 19.72 8.08 12.61
C ILE A 90 19.34 9.24 11.68
N HIS A 91 20.33 10.03 11.30
CA HIS A 91 20.12 11.12 10.35
C HIS A 91 19.95 10.52 8.94
N LEU A 92 18.72 10.55 8.42
CA LEU A 92 18.39 10.06 7.07
C LEU A 92 18.28 11.19 6.05
N SER A 93 18.48 12.45 6.47
CA SER A 93 18.42 13.61 5.58
C SER A 93 19.73 13.74 4.83
N VAL A 94 19.69 13.55 3.52
CA VAL A 94 20.85 13.69 2.62
C VAL A 94 20.45 14.59 1.45
N PRO A 95 21.36 15.42 0.91
CA PRO A 95 21.05 16.28 -0.21
C PRO A 95 20.38 15.52 -1.37
N PRO A 96 19.24 16.01 -1.90
CA PRO A 96 18.51 15.34 -2.98
C PRO A 96 19.37 15.03 -4.21
N THR A 97 20.37 15.87 -4.48
CA THR A 97 21.32 15.72 -5.59
C THR A 97 22.19 14.47 -5.50
N LEU A 98 22.35 13.88 -4.30
CA LEU A 98 23.15 12.67 -4.08
C LEU A 98 22.31 11.39 -4.07
N LEU A 99 20.98 11.53 -4.12
CA LEU A 99 20.02 10.43 -4.04
C LEU A 99 19.53 10.03 -5.44
N ALA A 100 19.63 8.74 -5.76
CA ALA A 100 18.85 8.19 -6.87
C ALA A 100 17.36 8.20 -6.48
N THR A 101 16.53 8.85 -7.29
CA THR A 101 15.07 8.94 -7.09
C THR A 101 14.33 8.06 -8.09
N GLY A 102 13.40 7.25 -7.57
CA GLY A 102 12.62 6.32 -8.40
C GLY A 102 13.42 5.11 -8.90
N ALA A 103 12.75 4.25 -9.65
CA ALA A 103 13.36 3.15 -10.37
C ALA A 103 13.66 3.57 -11.82
N LYS A 104 14.79 3.14 -12.35
CA LYS A 104 15.24 3.45 -13.71
C LYS A 104 14.41 2.66 -14.72
N LEU A 105 13.64 3.38 -15.54
CA LEU A 105 12.71 2.79 -16.50
C LEU A 105 13.39 1.88 -17.51
N SER A 106 14.59 2.23 -18.00
CA SER A 106 15.30 1.46 -19.03
C SER A 106 15.75 0.06 -18.57
N THR A 107 15.81 -0.17 -17.25
CA THR A 107 16.23 -1.46 -16.65
C THR A 107 15.09 -2.14 -15.89
N MET A 108 13.90 -1.53 -15.86
CA MET A 108 12.76 -2.01 -15.09
C MET A 108 12.02 -3.11 -15.84
N THR A 109 11.68 -4.19 -15.15
CA THR A 109 10.82 -5.25 -15.68
C THR A 109 9.38 -5.07 -15.19
N GLN A 110 8.40 -5.61 -15.93
CA GLN A 110 6.99 -5.57 -15.55
C GLN A 110 6.76 -6.18 -14.14
N ALA A 111 7.39 -7.33 -13.85
CA ALA A 111 7.32 -7.96 -12.53
C ALA A 111 7.90 -7.10 -11.40
N HIS A 112 8.86 -6.21 -11.71
CA HIS A 112 9.40 -5.25 -10.75
C HIS A 112 8.46 -4.05 -10.56
N GLN A 113 7.83 -3.58 -11.65
CA GLN A 113 6.83 -2.52 -11.61
C GLN A 113 5.60 -2.92 -10.78
N GLU A 114 5.15 -4.17 -10.86
CA GLU A 114 4.02 -4.67 -10.06
C GLU A 114 4.30 -4.66 -8.54
N LYS A 115 5.57 -4.78 -8.14
CA LYS A 115 6.01 -4.69 -6.74
C LYS A 115 6.14 -3.26 -6.25
N ALA A 116 6.15 -2.27 -7.16
CA ALA A 116 6.23 -0.88 -6.77
C ALA A 116 5.01 -0.54 -5.90
N PRO A 117 5.19 0.16 -4.77
CA PRO A 117 4.06 0.66 -4.01
C PRO A 117 3.25 1.55 -4.94
N LYS A 118 2.01 1.13 -5.25
CA LYS A 118 1.09 2.00 -5.95
C LYS A 118 0.88 3.20 -5.04
N PRO A 119 0.97 4.45 -5.56
CA PRO A 119 0.55 5.59 -4.77
C PRO A 119 -0.83 5.25 -4.23
N MET A 120 -1.05 5.42 -2.93
CA MET A 120 -2.39 5.30 -2.35
C MET A 120 -3.24 6.33 -3.07
N THR A 121 -3.88 5.94 -4.16
CA THR A 121 -4.91 6.74 -4.79
C THR A 121 -5.92 6.94 -3.68
N ALA A 122 -6.11 8.20 -3.27
CA ALA A 122 -7.11 8.54 -2.26
C ALA A 122 -8.37 7.76 -2.58
N MET A 123 -8.80 6.94 -1.62
CA MET A 123 -9.90 6.01 -1.85
C MET A 123 -11.10 6.84 -2.31
N LYS A 124 -11.69 6.46 -3.45
CA LYS A 124 -12.72 7.26 -4.11
C LYS A 124 -13.81 7.58 -3.08
N GLN A 125 -14.23 8.86 -3.01
CA GLN A 125 -15.20 9.34 -2.01
C GLN A 125 -16.44 8.44 -1.90
N ARG A 126 -16.93 7.91 -3.03
CA ARG A 126 -18.08 7.00 -3.08
C ARG A 126 -17.82 5.65 -2.41
N THR A 127 -16.63 5.08 -2.58
CA THR A 127 -16.23 3.84 -1.89
C THR A 127 -16.17 4.07 -0.37
N ASN A 128 -15.62 5.20 0.08
CA ASN A 128 -15.59 5.53 1.51
C ASN A 128 -17.01 5.64 2.08
N ARG A 129 -17.92 6.32 1.36
CA ARG A 129 -19.33 6.42 1.76
C ARG A 129 -19.97 5.04 1.91
N ASN A 130 -19.76 4.13 0.95
CA ASN A 130 -20.34 2.79 1.02
C ASN A 130 -19.73 1.96 2.17
N ILE A 131 -18.44 2.10 2.46
CA ILE A 131 -17.82 1.47 3.64
C ILE A 131 -18.44 2.00 4.93
N LEU A 132 -18.65 3.32 5.04
CA LEU A 132 -19.28 3.92 6.21
C LEU A 132 -20.72 3.42 6.39
N ASN A 133 -21.49 3.35 5.32
CA ASN A 133 -22.84 2.78 5.35
C ASN A 133 -22.82 1.33 5.83
N ILE A 134 -21.89 0.49 5.33
CA ILE A 134 -21.76 -0.90 5.79
C ILE A 134 -21.47 -0.94 7.30
N LYS A 135 -20.55 -0.09 7.79
CA LYS A 135 -20.23 -0.03 9.23
C LYS A 135 -21.43 0.37 10.07
N ASP A 136 -22.14 1.43 9.66
CA ASP A 136 -23.32 1.94 10.37
C ASP A 136 -24.47 0.93 10.38
N THR A 137 -24.81 0.34 9.24
CA THR A 137 -25.84 -0.71 9.16
C THR A 137 -25.45 -1.95 9.97
N THR A 138 -24.18 -2.38 9.96
CA THR A 138 -23.74 -3.52 10.77
C THR A 138 -23.84 -3.23 12.26
N GLN A 139 -23.51 -2.02 12.68
CA GLN A 139 -23.66 -1.59 14.06
C GLN A 139 -25.13 -1.59 14.49
N GLN A 140 -26.02 -1.06 13.66
CA GLN A 140 -27.45 -1.00 13.97
C GLN A 140 -28.10 -2.39 14.05
N GLN A 141 -27.67 -3.34 13.21
CA GLN A 141 -28.30 -4.66 13.12
C GLN A 141 -27.66 -5.70 14.06
N PHE A 142 -26.37 -5.58 14.35
CA PHE A 142 -25.59 -6.61 15.05
C PHE A 142 -24.77 -6.09 16.24
N ASP A 143 -24.93 -4.81 16.60
CA ASP A 143 -24.17 -4.13 17.67
C ASP A 143 -22.64 -4.31 17.54
N TYR A 144 -22.16 -4.30 16.28
CA TYR A 144 -20.77 -4.56 15.95
C TYR A 144 -20.27 -3.69 14.79
N ILE A 145 -19.14 -3.01 14.98
CA ILE A 145 -18.47 -2.21 13.93
C ILE A 145 -17.30 -3.00 13.31
N PRO A 146 -17.41 -3.46 12.05
CA PRO A 146 -16.30 -4.11 11.37
C PRO A 146 -15.18 -3.13 10.97
N THR A 147 -13.93 -3.61 11.05
CA THR A 147 -12.80 -2.94 10.40
C THR A 147 -12.92 -3.04 8.87
N GLU A 148 -12.34 -2.09 8.14
CA GLU A 148 -12.38 -2.11 6.66
C GLU A 148 -11.75 -3.37 6.09
N GLU A 149 -10.65 -3.83 6.69
CA GLU A 149 -10.01 -5.07 6.32
C GLU A 149 -10.97 -6.26 6.44
N LYS A 150 -11.79 -6.30 7.50
CA LYS A 150 -12.76 -7.38 7.71
C LYS A 150 -13.92 -7.31 6.70
N ILE A 151 -14.36 -6.12 6.32
CA ILE A 151 -15.34 -5.93 5.21
C ILE A 151 -14.78 -6.50 3.91
N TRP A 152 -13.54 -6.17 3.56
CA TRP A 152 -12.94 -6.67 2.32
C TRP A 152 -12.62 -8.17 2.35
N LYS A 153 -12.28 -8.71 3.53
CA LYS A 153 -12.09 -10.15 3.73
C LYS A 153 -13.40 -10.92 3.64
N SER A 154 -14.51 -10.40 4.18
CA SER A 154 -15.79 -11.11 4.21
C SER A 154 -16.35 -11.35 2.80
N ILE A 155 -16.29 -10.37 1.90
CA ILE A 155 -16.74 -10.54 0.52
C ILE A 155 -15.87 -11.52 -0.28
N ARG A 156 -14.70 -11.91 0.24
CA ARG A 156 -13.76 -12.87 -0.39
C ARG A 156 -13.84 -14.27 0.21
N HIS A 157 -14.81 -14.53 1.08
CA HIS A 157 -14.95 -15.83 1.74
C HIS A 157 -15.07 -16.99 0.74
N LYS A 158 -14.50 -18.15 1.10
CA LYS A 158 -14.44 -19.33 0.22
C LYS A 158 -15.83 -19.82 -0.23
N ASP A 159 -16.83 -19.65 0.63
CA ASP A 159 -18.21 -20.08 0.38
C ASP A 159 -18.99 -19.17 -0.58
N ILE A 160 -18.43 -18.00 -0.90
CA ILE A 160 -19.02 -17.07 -1.87
C ILE A 160 -18.44 -17.38 -3.25
N GLU A 161 -19.29 -17.60 -4.25
CA GLU A 161 -18.82 -17.82 -5.62
C GLU A 161 -18.10 -16.59 -6.18
N ARG A 162 -17.07 -16.80 -7.01
CA ARG A 162 -16.25 -15.71 -7.59
C ARG A 162 -17.07 -14.59 -8.24
N LYS A 163 -18.14 -14.93 -8.98
CA LYS A 163 -19.01 -13.93 -9.63
C LYS A 163 -19.73 -13.04 -8.59
N THR A 164 -20.16 -13.62 -7.48
CA THR A 164 -20.77 -12.89 -6.36
C THR A 164 -19.76 -12.02 -5.64
N ARG A 165 -18.52 -12.50 -5.43
CA ARG A 165 -17.43 -11.67 -4.88
C ARG A 165 -17.18 -10.44 -5.74
N TYR A 166 -17.18 -10.62 -7.07
CA TYR A 166 -16.99 -9.53 -8.02
C TYR A 166 -18.15 -8.54 -7.98
N PHE A 167 -19.39 -9.02 -7.94
CA PHE A 167 -20.58 -8.18 -7.77
C PHE A 167 -20.50 -7.33 -6.50
N LEU A 168 -20.21 -7.95 -5.35
CA LEU A 168 -20.08 -7.25 -4.07
C LEU A 168 -18.95 -6.21 -4.10
N TRP A 169 -17.80 -6.56 -4.69
CA TRP A 169 -16.69 -5.63 -4.86
C TRP A 169 -17.09 -4.41 -5.71
N MET A 170 -17.74 -4.64 -6.85
CA MET A 170 -18.23 -3.58 -7.73
C MET A 170 -19.28 -2.71 -7.03
N ALA A 171 -20.18 -3.30 -6.24
CA ALA A 171 -21.20 -2.59 -5.49
C ALA A 171 -20.58 -1.68 -4.41
N ILE A 172 -19.63 -2.20 -3.61
CA ILE A 172 -18.94 -1.39 -2.58
C ILE A 172 -18.16 -0.24 -3.25
N HIS A 173 -17.56 -0.48 -4.41
CA HIS A 173 -16.86 0.57 -5.14
C HIS A 173 -17.75 1.57 -5.89
N ASP A 174 -19.07 1.36 -5.92
CA ASP A 174 -20.00 2.12 -6.77
C ASP A 174 -19.55 2.15 -8.23
N ALA A 175 -19.18 0.97 -8.75
CA ALA A 175 -18.56 0.81 -10.06
C ALA A 175 -19.55 0.43 -11.17
N TYR A 176 -20.83 0.21 -10.84
CA TYR A 176 -21.88 -0.01 -11.82
C TYR A 176 -22.36 1.31 -12.42
N MET A 177 -22.82 1.24 -13.67
CA MET A 177 -23.33 2.39 -14.40
C MET A 177 -24.79 2.66 -14.01
N THR A 178 -25.00 3.23 -12.84
CA THR A 178 -26.32 3.46 -12.23
C THR A 178 -26.41 4.84 -11.56
N GLY A 179 -27.63 5.32 -11.33
CA GLY A 179 -27.91 6.60 -10.67
C GLY A 179 -27.12 7.78 -11.25
N THR A 180 -26.45 8.53 -10.37
CA THR A 180 -25.68 9.73 -10.72
C THR A 180 -24.55 9.52 -11.75
N HIS A 181 -24.14 8.28 -12.04
CA HIS A 181 -23.17 8.03 -13.11
C HIS A 181 -23.69 8.44 -14.49
N TRP A 182 -25.02 8.43 -14.69
CA TRP A 182 -25.67 8.86 -15.92
C TRP A 182 -25.75 10.39 -16.06
N LEU A 183 -25.66 11.15 -14.96
CA LEU A 183 -25.75 12.63 -14.95
C LEU A 183 -24.46 13.34 -15.35
N ARG A 184 -23.61 12.70 -16.15
CA ARG A 184 -22.36 13.34 -16.60
C ARG A 184 -22.69 14.44 -17.61
N PRO A 185 -22.04 15.63 -17.54
CA PRO A 185 -22.37 16.75 -18.42
C PRO A 185 -22.24 16.45 -19.93
N ASN A 186 -21.41 15.47 -20.30
CA ASN A 186 -21.18 15.07 -21.68
C ASN A 186 -22.18 14.01 -22.21
N PHE A 187 -23.14 13.57 -21.40
CA PHE A 187 -24.15 12.60 -21.81
C PHE A 187 -25.36 13.30 -22.40
N LYS A 188 -25.95 12.69 -23.44
CA LYS A 188 -27.21 13.17 -24.04
C LYS A 188 -28.35 13.12 -23.01
N PRO A 189 -29.35 14.02 -23.08
CA PRO A 189 -30.49 14.04 -22.15
C PRO A 189 -31.18 12.67 -21.98
N GLU A 190 -31.44 11.97 -23.09
CA GLU A 190 -32.02 10.62 -23.13
C GLU A 190 -31.23 9.58 -22.31
N LEU A 191 -29.91 9.76 -22.18
CA LEU A 191 -29.08 8.89 -21.34
C LEU A 191 -29.09 9.32 -19.88
N GLN A 192 -29.26 10.61 -19.60
CA GLN A 192 -29.34 11.14 -18.24
C GLN A 192 -30.65 10.74 -17.56
N GLU A 193 -31.74 10.53 -18.32
CA GLU A 193 -33.01 9.99 -17.81
C GLU A 193 -32.83 8.66 -17.07
N ARG A 194 -31.84 7.84 -17.48
CA ARG A 194 -31.49 6.57 -16.81
C ARG A 194 -30.91 6.73 -15.41
N ALA A 195 -30.63 7.96 -14.97
CA ALA A 195 -30.24 8.23 -13.59
C ALA A 195 -31.39 8.02 -12.60
N TYR A 196 -32.64 8.04 -13.08
CA TYR A 196 -33.84 8.03 -12.27
C TYR A 196 -34.68 6.78 -12.52
N CYS A 197 -35.41 6.36 -11.50
CA CYS A 197 -36.36 5.27 -11.58
C CYS A 197 -37.59 5.71 -12.36
N SER A 198 -38.00 4.96 -13.38
CA SER A 198 -39.23 5.25 -14.13
C SER A 198 -40.52 5.02 -13.33
N HIS A 199 -40.42 4.41 -12.14
CA HIS A 199 -41.58 4.06 -11.32
C HIS A 199 -41.81 5.03 -10.16
N CYS A 200 -40.74 5.51 -9.52
CA CYS A 200 -40.83 6.33 -8.31
C CYS A 200 -39.97 7.60 -8.34
N ASP A 201 -39.33 7.92 -9.48
CA ASP A 201 -38.53 9.12 -9.73
C ASP A 201 -37.32 9.36 -8.80
N GLU A 202 -36.99 8.41 -7.92
CA GLU A 202 -35.78 8.42 -7.11
C GLU A 202 -34.53 8.08 -7.95
N PHE A 203 -33.34 8.39 -7.42
CA PHE A 203 -32.09 7.99 -8.08
C PHE A 203 -31.98 6.46 -8.18
N GLU A 204 -31.84 5.96 -9.40
CA GLU A 204 -31.72 4.53 -9.73
C GLU A 204 -30.31 4.00 -9.44
N ASP A 205 -29.84 4.12 -8.19
CA ASP A 205 -28.58 3.54 -7.74
C ASP A 205 -28.76 2.08 -7.24
N LEU A 206 -27.66 1.37 -6.95
CA LEU A 206 -27.77 -0.03 -6.52
C LEU A 206 -28.52 -0.20 -5.19
N ASN A 207 -28.45 0.79 -4.30
CA ASN A 207 -29.18 0.72 -3.04
C ASN A 207 -30.68 0.85 -3.30
N HIS A 208 -31.07 1.78 -4.19
CA HIS A 208 -32.43 1.93 -4.65
C HIS A 208 -32.96 0.64 -5.30
N ILE A 209 -32.26 0.16 -6.33
CA ILE A 209 -32.62 -1.04 -7.10
C ILE A 209 -32.83 -2.25 -6.18
N LEU A 210 -31.90 -2.48 -5.25
CA LEU A 210 -31.89 -3.69 -4.44
C LEU A 210 -32.75 -3.61 -3.19
N THR A 211 -32.98 -2.43 -2.59
CA THR A 211 -33.55 -2.35 -1.23
C THR A 211 -34.65 -1.33 -1.02
N LYS A 212 -34.83 -0.35 -1.90
CA LYS A 212 -35.79 0.76 -1.67
C LYS A 212 -36.91 0.85 -2.68
N CYS A 213 -36.66 0.46 -3.93
CA CYS A 213 -37.65 0.52 -5.00
C CYS A 213 -38.89 -0.32 -4.67
N ASP A 214 -40.08 0.21 -4.95
CA ASP A 214 -41.37 -0.45 -4.76
C ASP A 214 -41.83 -1.27 -5.97
N THR A 215 -41.02 -1.32 -7.03
CA THR A 215 -41.32 -2.08 -8.25
C THR A 215 -41.55 -3.56 -7.92
N PRO A 216 -42.60 -4.22 -8.46
CA PRO A 216 -42.98 -5.58 -8.07
C PRO A 216 -41.87 -6.63 -8.20
N GLY A 217 -40.95 -6.44 -9.15
CA GLY A 217 -39.82 -7.34 -9.38
C GLY A 217 -38.88 -7.45 -8.17
N GLN A 218 -38.61 -6.35 -7.47
CA GLN A 218 -37.72 -6.36 -6.30
C GLN A 218 -38.30 -7.23 -5.18
N LYS A 219 -39.58 -7.01 -4.85
CA LYS A 219 -40.30 -7.81 -3.85
C LYS A 219 -40.29 -9.29 -4.21
N THR A 220 -40.55 -9.62 -5.47
CA THR A 220 -40.56 -11.02 -5.95
C THR A 220 -39.20 -11.69 -5.72
N VAL A 221 -38.09 -10.99 -5.99
CA VAL A 221 -36.73 -11.50 -5.77
C VAL A 221 -36.45 -11.71 -4.29
N TRP A 222 -36.84 -10.77 -3.41
CA TRP A 222 -36.68 -10.92 -1.96
C TRP A 222 -37.53 -12.05 -1.38
N ASP A 223 -38.76 -12.23 -1.86
CA ASP A 223 -39.61 -13.36 -1.46
C ASP A 223 -38.97 -14.71 -1.85
N MET A 224 -38.33 -14.78 -3.02
CA MET A 224 -37.58 -15.97 -3.45
C MET A 224 -36.33 -16.20 -2.59
N ALA A 225 -35.60 -15.13 -2.26
CA ALA A 225 -34.42 -15.21 -1.40
C ALA A 225 -34.79 -15.66 0.02
N GLN A 226 -35.88 -15.13 0.59
CA GLN A 226 -36.40 -15.54 1.89
C GLN A 226 -36.77 -17.03 1.90
N LYS A 227 -37.57 -17.49 0.93
CA LYS A 227 -37.95 -18.90 0.81
C LYS A 227 -36.74 -19.83 0.67
N LEU A 228 -35.69 -19.39 -0.03
CA LEU A 228 -34.45 -20.16 -0.16
C LEU A 228 -33.71 -20.26 1.17
N TRP A 229 -33.71 -19.17 1.95
CA TRP A 229 -33.07 -19.11 3.26
C TRP A 229 -33.78 -20.01 4.28
N GLU A 230 -35.11 -19.97 4.33
CA GLU A 230 -35.95 -20.78 5.22
C GLU A 230 -35.83 -22.29 4.95
N ARG A 231 -35.51 -22.70 3.71
CA ARG A 231 -35.27 -24.12 3.36
C ARG A 231 -33.92 -24.66 3.85
N LYS A 232 -33.03 -23.79 4.31
CA LYS A 232 -31.68 -24.15 4.74
C LYS A 232 -31.60 -24.45 6.24
N GLU A 233 -32.71 -24.32 6.96
CA GLU A 233 -32.91 -24.89 8.30
C GLU A 233 -33.45 -26.33 8.23
#